data_AF-A0A2I0I1B2-F1
#
_entry.id   AF-A0A2I0I1B2-F1
#
_cell.length_a   1.000
_cell.length_b   1.000
_cell.length_c   1.000
_cell.angle_alpha   90.00
_cell.angle_beta   90.00
_cell.angle_gamma   90.00
#
_symmetry.space_group_name_H-M   'P 1'
#
loop_
_entity.id
_entity.type
_entity.pdbx_description
1 polymer ?
#
loop_
_entity_poly.entity_id
_entity_poly.type
_entity_poly.pdbx_seq_one_letter_code
_entity_poly.pdbx_strand_id
1 'polypeptide(L)'
;MPGRTEVEQLHKIFKLCGSPSEDYWRKSKLPHATIFKPQQPYRRCVAETFKDFPAPALDLVETLLSIDPADRGSAASALKSEFFTTNPLPCDPSSLPKYPPSKEFDAKIRDEEARR
;
A
#
# COMPACT_ATOMS: atom_id res chain seq x y z
N MET A 1 -3.58 -0.35 10.81
CA MET A 1 -4.96 -0.42 11.34
C MET A 1 -5.94 0.17 10.32
N PRO A 2 -6.99 -0.57 9.95
CA PRO A 2 -8.01 -0.08 9.02
C PRO A 2 -8.78 1.13 9.58
N GLY A 3 -9.29 1.99 8.71
CA GLY A 3 -10.32 2.98 9.04
C GLY A 3 -11.64 2.31 9.39
N ARG A 4 -12.46 2.95 10.21
CA ARG A 4 -13.79 2.43 10.59
C ARG A 4 -14.84 2.72 9.53
N THR A 5 -14.58 3.71 8.66
CA THR A 5 -15.41 4.10 7.52
C THR A 5 -14.53 4.33 6.29
N GLU A 6 -15.13 4.40 5.10
CA GLU A 6 -14.43 4.71 3.84
C GLU A 6 -13.77 6.10 3.89
N VAL A 7 -14.46 7.07 4.49
CA VAL A 7 -13.93 8.43 4.72
C VAL A 7 -12.69 8.37 5.60
N GLU A 8 -12.77 7.68 6.75
CA GLU A 8 -11.62 7.52 7.63
C GLU A 8 -10.46 6.79 6.95
N GLN A 9 -10.75 5.77 6.14
CA GLN A 9 -9.74 5.02 5.39
C GLN A 9 -9.04 5.92 4.37
N LEU A 10 -9.79 6.75 3.64
CA LEU A 10 -9.21 7.71 2.70
C LEU A 10 -8.35 8.77 3.41
N HIS A 11 -8.79 9.30 4.55
CA HIS A 11 -7.96 10.19 5.36
C HIS A 11 -6.65 9.52 5.82
N LYS A 12 -6.70 8.24 6.23
CA LYS A 12 -5.48 7.49 6.58
C LYS A 12 -4.55 7.34 5.38
N ILE A 13 -5.09 7.03 4.20
CA ILE A 13 -4.31 6.96 2.96
C ILE A 13 -3.67 8.31 2.65
N PHE A 14 -4.44 9.40 2.64
CA PHE A 14 -3.91 10.73 2.29
C PHE A 14 -2.89 11.25 3.29
N LYS A 15 -3.02 10.94 4.59
CA LYS A 15 -2.01 11.27 5.60
C LYS A 15 -0.64 10.63 5.32
N LEU A 16 -0.61 9.49 4.65
CA LEU A 16 0.63 8.81 4.26
C LEU A 16 1.06 9.21 2.84
N CYS A 17 0.19 9.01 1.86
CA CYS A 17 0.51 9.13 0.44
C CYS A 17 0.40 10.57 -0.10
N GLY A 18 -0.10 11.51 0.70
CA GLY A 18 -0.44 12.87 0.28
C GLY A 18 -1.87 12.97 -0.26
N SER A 19 -2.40 14.18 -0.29
CA SER A 19 -3.69 14.45 -0.92
C SER A 19 -3.60 14.44 -2.45
N PRO A 20 -4.64 13.96 -3.16
CA PRO A 20 -4.70 14.08 -4.62
C PRO A 20 -4.70 15.55 -5.05
N SER A 21 -4.12 15.83 -6.21
CA SER A 21 -4.08 17.17 -6.80
C SER A 21 -5.47 17.67 -7.20
N GLU A 22 -5.63 18.98 -7.38
CA GLU A 22 -6.87 19.57 -7.89
C GLU A 22 -7.26 19.01 -9.26
N ASP A 23 -6.27 18.78 -10.13
CA ASP A 23 -6.50 18.20 -11.45
C ASP A 23 -6.97 16.75 -11.39
N TYR A 24 -6.48 15.96 -10.43
CA TYR A 24 -6.99 14.63 -10.17
C TYR A 24 -8.48 14.68 -9.82
N TRP A 25 -8.87 15.55 -8.88
CA TRP A 25 -10.28 15.70 -8.48
C TRP A 25 -11.17 16.15 -9.64
N ARG A 26 -10.69 17.09 -10.47
CA ARG A 26 -11.41 17.59 -11.65
C ARG A 26 -11.62 16.51 -12.70
N LYS A 27 -10.62 15.66 -12.93
CA LYS A 27 -10.67 14.55 -13.91
C LYS A 27 -11.38 13.32 -13.36
N SER A 28 -11.45 13.17 -12.04
CA SER A 28 -12.07 12.01 -11.42
C SER A 28 -13.55 11.94 -11.79
N LYS A 29 -13.96 10.81 -12.38
CA LYS A 29 -15.38 10.52 -12.66
C LYS A 29 -16.07 9.86 -11.46
N LEU A 30 -15.52 10.06 -10.27
CA LEU A 30 -15.96 9.38 -9.07
C LEU A 30 -17.24 10.07 -8.55
N PRO A 31 -18.36 9.35 -8.41
CA PRO A 31 -19.56 9.92 -7.81
C PRO A 31 -19.24 10.38 -6.38
N HIS A 32 -19.68 11.57 -6.02
CA HIS A 32 -19.48 12.17 -4.69
C HIS A 32 -18.01 12.36 -4.28
N ALA A 33 -17.07 12.43 -5.23
CA ALA A 33 -15.63 12.62 -4.95
C ALA A 33 -15.32 13.80 -4.01
N THR A 34 -16.08 14.88 -4.12
CA THR A 34 -15.91 16.10 -3.31
C THR A 34 -16.17 15.88 -1.82
N ILE A 35 -16.98 14.89 -1.44
CA ILE A 35 -17.24 14.53 -0.03
C ILE A 35 -15.97 13.98 0.63
N PHE A 36 -15.11 13.34 -0.16
CA PHE A 36 -13.85 12.75 0.30
C PHE A 36 -12.66 13.70 0.16
N LYS A 37 -12.84 14.86 -0.46
CA LYS A 37 -11.76 15.84 -0.63
C LYS A 37 -11.47 16.48 0.73
N PRO A 38 -10.24 16.34 1.26
CA PRO A 38 -9.90 16.94 2.55
C PRO A 38 -9.90 18.47 2.44
N GLN A 39 -10.34 19.14 3.50
CA GLN A 39 -10.37 20.61 3.58
C GLN A 39 -8.96 21.22 3.48
N GLN A 40 -7.98 20.55 4.08
CA GLN A 40 -6.57 20.91 3.97
C GLN A 40 -5.81 19.74 3.33
N PRO A 41 -5.04 19.98 2.24
CA PRO A 41 -4.22 18.95 1.63
C PRO A 41 -3.19 18.39 2.61
N TYR A 42 -3.05 17.08 2.64
CA TYR A 42 -1.99 16.39 3.35
C TYR A 42 -0.71 16.39 2.51
N ARG A 43 0.41 16.69 3.17
CA ARG A 43 1.74 16.41 2.62
C ARG A 43 1.95 14.90 2.54
N ARG A 44 2.62 14.46 1.48
CA ARG A 44 3.09 13.08 1.34
C ARG A 44 4.23 12.80 2.32
N CYS A 45 4.15 11.68 3.02
CA CYS A 45 5.05 11.30 4.12
C CYS A 45 5.63 9.88 3.98
N VAL A 46 5.62 9.30 2.77
CA VAL A 46 6.06 7.90 2.53
C VAL A 46 7.54 7.74 2.86
N ALA A 47 8.41 8.57 2.27
CA ALA A 47 9.84 8.62 2.58
C ALA A 47 10.15 8.78 4.08
N GLU A 48 9.46 9.68 4.78
CA GLU A 48 9.69 9.90 6.20
C GLU A 48 9.19 8.73 7.07
N THR A 49 8.09 8.09 6.67
CA THR A 49 7.49 6.95 7.38
C THR A 49 8.33 5.69 7.23
N PHE A 50 8.89 5.46 6.04
CA PHE A 50 9.69 4.28 5.70
C PHE A 50 11.18 4.61 5.53
N LYS A 51 11.67 5.63 6.23
CA LYS A 51 13.07 6.11 6.16
C LYS A 51 14.13 5.05 6.46
N ASP A 52 13.75 4.01 7.19
CA ASP A 52 14.64 2.91 7.58
C ASP A 52 14.71 1.81 6.50
N PHE A 53 13.92 1.92 5.42
CA PHE A 53 14.01 1.01 4.29
C PHE A 53 15.25 1.30 3.44
N PRO A 54 15.83 0.27 2.79
CA PRO A 54 16.83 0.50 1.75
C PRO A 54 16.28 1.41 0.65
N ALA A 55 17.12 2.30 0.10
CA ALA A 55 16.70 3.26 -0.93
C ALA A 55 15.95 2.61 -2.11
N PRO A 56 16.38 1.48 -2.70
CA PRO A 56 15.64 0.84 -3.79
C PRO A 56 14.24 0.35 -3.38
N ALA A 57 14.08 -0.08 -2.13
CA ALA A 57 12.78 -0.48 -1.59
C ALA A 57 11.87 0.74 -1.43
N LEU A 58 12.42 1.84 -0.92
CA LEU A 58 11.66 3.07 -0.75
C LEU A 58 11.20 3.65 -2.09
N ASP A 59 12.06 3.66 -3.11
CA ASP A 59 11.72 4.13 -4.46
C ASP A 59 10.58 3.31 -5.09
N LEU A 60 10.61 1.99 -4.88
CA LEU A 60 9.53 1.10 -5.32
C LEU A 60 8.22 1.40 -4.58
N VAL A 61 8.27 1.55 -3.26
CA VAL A 61 7.10 1.87 -2.42
C VAL A 61 6.50 3.23 -2.79
N GLU A 62 7.34 4.23 -3.05
CA GLU A 62 6.93 5.57 -3.51
C GLU A 62 6.08 5.48 -4.78
N THR A 63 6.54 4.68 -5.75
CA THR A 63 5.82 4.44 -7.00
C THR A 63 4.51 3.68 -6.77
N LEU A 64 4.57 2.54 -6.06
CA LEU A 64 3.41 1.67 -5.84
C LEU A 64 2.29 2.34 -5.02
N LEU A 65 2.64 3.29 -4.15
CA LEU A 65 1.69 4.05 -3.34
C LEU A 65 1.32 5.41 -3.94
N SER A 66 1.49 5.59 -5.26
CA SER A 66 0.97 6.77 -5.93
C SER A 66 -0.56 6.83 -5.87
N ILE A 67 -1.07 8.01 -5.55
CA ILE A 67 -2.50 8.31 -5.51
C ILE A 67 -3.10 8.29 -6.92
N ASP A 68 -2.40 8.87 -7.90
CA ASP A 68 -2.82 8.80 -9.29
C ASP A 68 -2.48 7.40 -9.84
N PRO A 69 -3.47 6.63 -10.31
CA PRO A 69 -3.22 5.32 -10.90
C PRO A 69 -2.28 5.36 -12.11
N ALA A 70 -2.25 6.47 -12.87
CA ALA A 70 -1.37 6.61 -14.02
C ALA A 70 0.12 6.59 -13.63
N ASP A 71 0.45 7.10 -12.44
CA ASP A 71 1.81 7.20 -11.93
C ASP A 71 2.25 5.92 -11.19
N ARG A 72 1.33 5.00 -10.88
CA ARG A 72 1.62 3.78 -10.10
C ARG A 72 2.42 2.73 -10.87
N GLY A 73 2.38 2.78 -12.20
CA GLY A 73 2.95 1.77 -13.07
C GLY A 73 2.19 0.43 -13.04
N SER A 74 2.76 -0.58 -13.70
CA SER A 74 2.21 -1.93 -13.78
C SER A 74 3.05 -2.93 -12.97
N ALA A 75 2.53 -4.13 -12.76
CA ALA A 75 3.31 -5.22 -12.17
C ALA A 75 4.60 -5.51 -12.98
N ALA A 76 4.53 -5.45 -14.31
CA ALA A 76 5.67 -5.67 -15.18
C ALA A 76 6.74 -4.57 -15.07
N SER A 77 6.36 -3.32 -14.79
CA SER A 77 7.34 -2.25 -14.52
C SER A 77 7.91 -2.36 -13.11
N ALA A 78 7.10 -2.74 -12.11
CA ALA A 78 7.55 -2.94 -10.74
C ALA A 78 8.66 -4.01 -10.64
N LEU A 79 8.52 -5.12 -11.39
CA LEU A 79 9.54 -6.19 -11.44
C LEU A 79 10.89 -5.73 -12.00
N LYS A 80 10.96 -4.58 -12.69
CA LYS A 80 12.20 -3.99 -13.21
C LYS A 80 12.89 -3.05 -12.21
N SER A 81 12.31 -2.87 -11.02
CA SER A 81 12.90 -2.03 -9.97
C SER A 81 14.24 -2.60 -9.48
N GLU A 82 15.17 -1.71 -9.16
CA GLU A 82 16.45 -2.06 -8.54
C GLU A 82 16.29 -2.82 -7.23
N PHE A 83 15.14 -2.70 -6.55
CA PHE A 83 14.81 -3.48 -5.36
C PHE A 83 15.00 -4.99 -5.56
N PHE A 84 14.66 -5.51 -6.75
CA PHE A 84 14.75 -6.95 -7.03
C PHE A 84 16.14 -7.40 -7.50
N THR A 85 17.05 -6.47 -7.80
CA THR A 85 18.39 -6.76 -8.33
C THR A 85 19.53 -6.28 -7.44
N THR A 86 19.23 -5.51 -6.40
CA THR A 86 20.22 -4.97 -5.46
C THR A 86 20.49 -5.96 -4.33
N ASN A 87 21.76 -6.12 -3.95
CA ASN A 87 22.12 -6.94 -2.81
C ASN A 87 21.66 -6.30 -1.47
N PRO A 88 21.23 -7.10 -0.48
CA PRO A 88 21.13 -8.56 -0.53
C PRO A 88 19.95 -9.02 -1.37
N LEU A 89 20.20 -10.00 -2.25
CA LEU A 89 19.14 -10.67 -2.98
C LEU A 89 18.21 -11.42 -2.01
N PRO A 90 16.94 -11.68 -2.40
CA PRO A 90 16.02 -12.46 -1.60
C PRO A 90 16.64 -13.81 -1.19
N CYS A 91 16.31 -14.26 0.01
CA CYS A 91 16.81 -15.52 0.52
C CYS A 91 16.30 -16.71 -0.31
N ASP A 92 17.04 -17.81 -0.27
CA ASP A 92 16.61 -19.04 -0.93
C ASP A 92 15.25 -19.49 -0.34
N PRO A 93 14.25 -19.88 -1.16
CA PRO A 93 12.95 -20.31 -0.66
C PRO A 93 13.01 -21.42 0.40
N SER A 94 14.03 -22.29 0.37
CA SER A 94 14.23 -23.34 1.38
C SER A 94 14.61 -22.81 2.77
N SER A 95 15.15 -21.59 2.83
CA SER A 95 15.52 -20.90 4.07
C SER A 95 14.34 -20.17 4.72
N LEU A 96 13.20 -20.05 4.01
CA LEU A 96 12.02 -19.41 4.56
C LEU A 96 11.47 -20.21 5.76
N PRO A 97 10.99 -19.51 6.81
CA PRO A 97 10.34 -20.17 7.94
C PRO A 97 9.12 -20.98 7.48
N LYS A 98 9.00 -22.21 8.01
CA LYS A 98 7.82 -23.05 7.77
C LYS A 98 6.72 -22.66 8.73
N TYR A 99 5.68 -22.02 8.20
CA TYR A 99 4.47 -21.70 8.96
C TYR A 99 3.45 -22.84 8.86
N PRO A 100 2.61 -23.04 9.89
CA PRO A 100 1.42 -23.88 9.74
C PRO A 100 0.53 -23.32 8.61
N PRO A 101 -0.31 -24.16 7.97
CA PRO A 101 -1.21 -23.71 6.91
C PRO A 101 -2.03 -22.49 7.34
N SER A 102 -1.68 -21.32 6.78
CA SER A 102 -2.24 -20.01 7.14
C SER A 102 -3.22 -19.50 6.09
N LYS A 103 -3.71 -20.39 5.21
CA LYS A 103 -4.80 -20.05 4.31
C LYS A 103 -5.95 -19.56 5.17
N GLU A 104 -6.43 -18.35 4.87
CA GLU A 104 -7.41 -17.66 5.70
C GLU A 104 -8.66 -18.52 5.95
N PHE A 105 -9.07 -19.28 4.94
CA PHE A 105 -10.17 -20.25 5.03
C PHE A 105 -9.89 -21.35 6.08
N ASP A 106 -8.73 -22.00 6.01
CA ASP A 106 -8.33 -23.07 6.93
C ASP A 106 -8.12 -22.53 8.36
N ALA A 107 -7.64 -21.29 8.49
CA ALA A 107 -7.48 -20.62 9.78
C ALA A 107 -8.84 -20.30 10.42
N LYS A 108 -9.79 -19.76 9.64
CA LYS A 108 -11.15 -19.48 10.11
C LYS A 108 -11.87 -20.74 10.57
N ILE A 109 -11.76 -21.85 9.82
CA ILE A 109 -12.36 -23.13 10.19
C ILE A 109 -11.83 -23.60 11.54
N ARG A 110 -10.50 -23.59 11.74
CA ARG A 110 -9.90 -24.00 13.02
C ARG A 110 -10.33 -23.12 14.20
N ASP A 111 -10.42 -21.81 14.01
CA ASP A 111 -10.86 -20.88 15.05
C ASP A 111 -12.35 -21.04 15.41
N GLU A 112 -13.17 -21.48 14.46
CA GLU A 112 -14.57 -21.84 14.70
C GLU A 112 -14.70 -23.21 15.40
N GLU A 113 -13.90 -24.20 15.00
CA GLU A 113 -13.83 -25.51 15.65
C GLU A 113 -13.36 -25.40 17.10
N ALA A 114 -12.35 -24.58 17.38
CA ALA A 114 -11.80 -24.38 18.74
C ALA A 114 -12.74 -23.59 19.68
N ARG A 115 -13.78 -22.94 19.14
CA ARG A 115 -14.79 -22.21 19.92
C ARG A 115 -16.00 -23.07 20.31
N ARG A 116 -16.12 -24.28 19.76
CA ARG A 116 -17.17 -25.26 20.10
C ARG A 116 -16.73 -26.15 21.27
#